data_AF-Q6KZT5-F1
#
_entry.id   AF-Q6KZT5-F1
#
_cell.length_a   1.000
_cell.length_b   1.000
_cell.length_c   1.000
_cell.angle_alpha   90.00
_cell.angle_beta   90.00
_cell.angle_gamma   90.00
#
_symmetry.space_group_name_H-M   'P 1'
#
loop_
_entity.id
_entity.type
_entity.pdbx_description
1 polymer ?
#
loop_
_entity_poly.entity_id
_entity_poly.type
_entity_poly.pdbx_seq_one_letter_code
_entity_poly.pdbx_strand_id
1 'polypeptide(L)'
;MEDYETKSKSGKIEERHFEDSGKFVIYSYIDKETGRKTKEKLILIGSDSRAYFIIPASKKLLIDAKFDLNAYLKNGDKIESIADILSRL
;
A
#
# COMPACT_ATOMS: atom_id res chain seq x y z
N MET A 1 -13.67 5.34 -10.25
CA MET A 1 -12.70 4.56 -9.47
C MET A 1 -12.19 5.53 -8.44
N GLU A 2 -12.32 5.17 -7.17
CA GLU A 2 -11.89 6.04 -6.07
C GLU A 2 -10.36 6.18 -6.06
N ASP A 3 -9.81 7.24 -5.46
CA ASP A 3 -8.36 7.50 -5.49
C ASP A 3 -7.54 6.42 -4.74
N TYR A 4 -8.16 5.79 -3.75
CA TYR A 4 -7.56 4.67 -3.00
C TYR A 4 -7.75 3.32 -3.69
N GLU A 5 -8.42 3.27 -4.84
CA GLU A 5 -8.60 2.04 -5.63
C GLU A 5 -7.53 1.87 -6.70
N THR A 6 -7.28 0.63 -7.07
CA THR A 6 -6.46 0.29 -8.22
C THR A 6 -6.96 -0.96 -8.91
N LYS A 7 -6.57 -1.13 -10.17
CA LYS A 7 -6.87 -2.33 -10.95
C LYS A 7 -5.62 -3.20 -11.03
N SER A 8 -5.73 -4.42 -10.52
CA SER A 8 -4.69 -5.45 -10.67
C SER A 8 -4.49 -5.83 -12.14
N LYS A 9 -3.38 -6.49 -12.46
CA LYS A 9 -3.12 -7.02 -13.82
C LYS A 9 -4.19 -8.01 -14.29
N SER A 10 -4.80 -8.76 -13.36
CA SER A 10 -5.92 -9.67 -13.62
C SER A 10 -7.27 -8.97 -13.76
N GLY A 11 -7.33 -7.65 -13.65
CA GLY A 11 -8.54 -6.86 -13.81
C GLY A 11 -9.38 -6.66 -12.55
N LYS A 12 -9.02 -7.31 -11.44
CA LYS A 12 -9.67 -7.13 -10.13
C LYS A 12 -9.43 -5.73 -9.57
N ILE A 13 -10.44 -5.16 -8.92
CA ILE A 13 -10.34 -3.89 -8.19
C ILE A 13 -9.85 -4.18 -6.78
N GLU A 14 -8.81 -3.46 -6.36
CA GLU A 14 -8.23 -3.54 -5.03
C GLU A 14 -8.24 -2.16 -4.37
N GLU A 15 -8.63 -2.11 -3.09
CA GLU A 15 -8.56 -0.91 -2.25
C GLU A 15 -7.24 -0.88 -1.47
N ARG A 16 -6.61 0.29 -1.35
CA ARG A 16 -5.41 0.49 -0.52
C ARG A 16 -5.81 0.96 0.86
N HIS A 17 -5.43 0.21 1.90
CA HIS A 17 -5.77 0.48 3.29
C HIS A 17 -4.50 0.71 4.11
N PHE A 18 -4.38 1.87 4.73
CA PHE A 18 -3.26 2.19 5.61
C PHE A 18 -3.16 1.21 6.78
N GLU A 19 -1.95 0.80 7.13
CA GLU A 19 -1.71 -0.10 8.27
C GLU A 19 -0.81 0.54 9.34
N ASP A 20 0.37 1.02 8.97
CA ASP A 20 1.33 1.60 9.92
C ASP A 20 2.35 2.53 9.22
N SER A 21 3.01 3.38 10.00
CA SER A 21 4.07 4.28 9.51
C SER A 21 5.12 4.66 10.56
N GLY A 22 6.30 5.02 10.06
CA GLY A 22 7.46 5.52 10.81
C GLY A 22 8.54 5.98 9.83
N LYS A 23 9.75 5.40 9.91
CA LYS A 23 10.74 5.50 8.81
C LYS A 23 10.34 4.67 7.56
N PHE A 24 9.08 4.27 7.48
CA PHE A 24 8.46 3.49 6.43
C PHE A 24 6.95 3.80 6.41
N VAL A 25 6.26 3.34 5.36
CA VAL A 25 4.80 3.23 5.33
C VAL A 25 4.44 1.84 4.86
N ILE A 26 3.51 1.18 5.55
CA ILE A 26 2.94 -0.10 5.12
C ILE A 26 1.44 0.03 4.95
N TYR A 27 0.93 -0.54 3.87
CA TYR A 27 -0.49 -0.56 3.57
C TYR A 27 -0.89 -1.85 2.85
N SER A 28 -2.14 -2.25 3.03
CA SER A 28 -2.73 -3.44 2.44
C SER A 28 -3.45 -3.16 1.14
N TYR A 29 -3.46 -4.16 0.26
CA TYR A 29 -4.39 -4.26 -0.87
C TYR A 29 -5.51 -5.21 -0.48
N ILE A 30 -6.75 -4.72 -0.49
CA ILE A 30 -7.95 -5.50 -0.20
C ILE A 30 -8.73 -5.69 -1.50
N ASP A 31 -8.97 -6.93 -1.91
CA ASP A 31 -9.83 -7.23 -3.05
C ASP A 31 -11.25 -6.74 -2.74
N LYS A 32 -11.78 -5.80 -3.54
CA LYS A 32 -13.03 -5.09 -3.27
C LYS A 32 -14.25 -6.02 -3.28
N GLU A 33 -14.21 -7.07 -4.08
CA GLU A 33 -15.33 -8.02 -4.22
C GLU A 33 -15.39 -8.98 -3.02
N THR A 34 -14.21 -9.43 -2.55
CA THR A 34 -14.12 -10.48 -1.53
C THR A 34 -13.80 -9.97 -0.13
N GLY A 35 -13.36 -8.72 0.01
CA GLY A 35 -12.87 -8.15 1.26
C GLY A 35 -11.55 -8.77 1.77
N ARG A 36 -10.90 -9.62 0.95
CA ARG A 36 -9.69 -10.33 1.36
C ARG A 36 -8.44 -9.50 1.09
N LYS A 37 -7.55 -9.44 2.08
CA LYS A 37 -6.19 -8.92 1.91
C LYS A 37 -5.41 -9.80 0.93
N THR A 38 -4.94 -9.21 -0.16
CA THR A 38 -4.20 -9.92 -1.23
C THR A 38 -2.69 -9.81 -1.06
N LYS A 39 -2.21 -8.65 -0.62
CA LYS A 39 -0.79 -8.33 -0.40
C LYS A 39 -0.64 -7.06 0.43
N GLU A 40 0.56 -6.82 0.93
CA GLU A 40 0.96 -5.54 1.53
C GLU A 40 1.95 -4.85 0.57
N LYS A 41 2.07 -3.53 0.68
CA LYS A 41 3.18 -2.78 0.11
C LYS A 41 3.88 -1.99 1.21
N LEU A 42 5.19 -2.16 1.27
CA LEU A 42 6.10 -1.49 2.17
C LEU A 42 6.88 -0.43 1.38
N ILE A 43 6.81 0.81 1.85
CA ILE A 43 7.60 1.92 1.36
C ILE A 43 8.66 2.22 2.42
N LEU A 44 9.94 2.12 2.09
CA LEU A 44 11.05 2.48 2.97
C LEU A 44 11.54 3.88 2.60
N ILE A 45 11.61 4.76 3.60
CA ILE A 45 12.04 6.16 3.43
C ILE A 45 13.46 6.30 3.96
N GLY A 46 14.36 6.79 3.11
CA GLY A 46 15.75 7.01 3.46
C GLY A 46 16.53 7.67 2.33
N SER A 47 17.86 7.69 2.45
CA SER A 47 18.76 8.21 1.41
C SER A 47 18.60 7.49 0.09
N ASP A 48 18.26 6.20 0.15
CA ASP A 48 17.87 5.38 -0.98
C ASP A 48 16.48 4.81 -0.71
N SER A 49 15.46 5.51 -1.21
CA SER A 49 14.06 5.17 -0.98
C SER A 49 13.64 4.00 -1.87
N ARG A 50 12.96 3.01 -1.28
CA ARG A 50 12.62 1.75 -1.95
C ARG A 50 11.19 1.35 -1.64
N ALA A 51 10.62 0.51 -2.49
CA ALA A 51 9.30 -0.06 -2.26
C ALA A 51 9.28 -1.55 -2.58
N TYR A 52 8.52 -2.30 -1.80
CA TYR A 52 8.38 -3.75 -1.95
C TYR A 52 6.91 -4.16 -1.81
N PHE A 53 6.46 -5.12 -2.61
CA PHE A 53 5.27 -5.89 -2.29
C PHE A 53 5.66 -7.03 -1.35
N ILE A 54 4.85 -7.23 -0.31
CA ILE A 54 4.96 -8.37 0.58
C ILE A 54 3.82 -9.34 0.22
N ILE A 55 4.20 -10.51 -0.30
CA ILE A 55 3.25 -11.54 -0.73
C ILE A 55 3.12 -12.60 0.37
N PRO A 56 1.89 -12.93 0.80
CA PRO A 56 1.67 -14.03 1.73
C PRO A 56 1.98 -15.37 1.06
N ALA A 57 2.91 -16.13 1.64
CA ALA A 57 3.24 -17.50 1.27
C ALA A 57 3.72 -18.24 2.54
N SER A 58 4.25 -19.47 2.42
CA SER A 58 4.78 -20.22 3.57
C SER A 58 5.87 -19.46 4.35
N LYS A 59 6.61 -18.60 3.65
CA LYS A 59 7.40 -17.48 4.19
C LYS A 59 7.00 -16.21 3.44
N LYS A 60 7.04 -15.05 4.08
CA LYS A 60 6.77 -13.77 3.39
C LYS A 60 7.81 -13.54 2.29
N LEU A 61 7.36 -13.28 1.07
CA LEU A 61 8.21 -12.92 -0.07
C LEU A 61 8.18 -11.41 -0.28
N LEU A 62 9.35 -10.79 -0.45
CA LEU A 62 9.47 -9.39 -0.84
C LEU A 62 9.80 -9.31 -2.33
N ILE A 63 9.02 -8.54 -3.07
CA ILE A 63 9.20 -8.31 -4.52
C ILE A 63 9.37 -6.82 -4.73
N ASP A 64 10.38 -6.41 -5.52
CA ASP A 64 10.58 -5.01 -5.87
C ASP A 64 9.29 -4.39 -6.44
N ALA A 65 8.99 -3.19 -5.97
CA ALA A 65 7.84 -2.42 -6.39
C ALA A 65 8.26 -1.02 -6.80
N LYS A 66 7.43 -0.37 -7.62
CA LYS A 66 7.59 1.04 -7.92
C LYS A 66 7.40 1.86 -6.64
N PHE A 67 8.42 2.64 -6.30
CA PHE A 67 8.33 3.68 -5.28
C PHE A 67 7.38 4.78 -5.77
N ASP A 68 6.39 5.11 -4.95
CA ASP A 68 5.35 6.10 -5.27
C ASP A 68 4.73 6.62 -3.97
N LEU A 69 4.85 7.93 -3.74
CA LEU A 69 4.29 8.61 -2.57
C LEU A 69 2.94 9.27 -2.86
N ASN A 70 2.52 9.31 -4.13
CA ASN A 70 1.27 9.97 -4.53
C ASN A 70 0.06 9.04 -4.41
N ALA A 71 0.25 7.79 -3.99
CA ALA A 71 -0.84 6.87 -3.78
C ALA A 71 -1.69 7.30 -2.58
N TYR A 72 -3.01 7.33 -2.78
CA TYR A 72 -3.97 7.55 -1.70
C TYR A 72 -4.33 6.23 -1.02
N LEU A 73 -4.47 6.30 0.30
CA LEU A 73 -4.78 5.20 1.20
C LEU A 73 -6.03 5.54 2.00
N LYS A 74 -6.87 4.53 2.24
CA LYS A 74 -7.96 4.60 3.21
C LYS A 74 -7.37 4.43 4.62
N ASN A 75 -7.57 5.41 5.49
CA ASN A 75 -7.11 5.44 6.87
C ASN A 75 -8.30 5.70 7.81
N GLY A 76 -8.99 4.63 8.19
CA GLY A 76 -10.29 4.73 8.86
C GLY A 76 -11.31 5.44 7.95
N ASP A 77 -11.88 6.55 8.43
CA ASP A 77 -12.84 7.37 7.69
C ASP A 77 -12.18 8.42 6.77
N LYS A 78 -10.85 8.49 6.77
CA LYS A 78 -10.09 9.45 5.95
C LYS A 78 -9.49 8.79 4.72
N ILE A 79 -9.24 9.62 3.71
CA ILE A 79 -8.43 9.28 2.53
C ILE A 79 -7.24 10.23 2.54
N GLU A 80 -6.03 9.69 2.58
CA GLU A 80 -4.80 10.46 2.72
C GLU A 80 -3.74 9.95 1.75
N SER A 81 -2.91 10.83 1.19
CA SER A 81 -1.76 10.41 0.40
C SER A 81 -0.64 9.88 1.31
N ILE A 82 0.25 9.04 0.76
CA ILE A 82 1.44 8.58 1.51
C ILE A 82 2.33 9.78 1.89
N ALA A 83 2.44 10.79 1.03
CA ALA A 83 3.19 12.01 1.32
C ALA A 83 2.62 12.76 2.55
N ASP A 84 1.30 12.91 2.65
CA ASP A 84 0.66 13.57 3.80
C ASP A 84 0.91 12.78 5.08
N ILE A 85 0.79 11.45 5.03
CA ILE A 85 1.05 10.55 6.15
C ILE A 85 2.49 10.70 6.66
N LEU A 86 3.46 10.87 5.76
CA LEU A 86 4.86 11.05 6.12
C LEU A 86 5.17 12.44 6.66
N SER A 87 4.44 13.48 6.22
CA SER A 87 4.69 14.86 6.63
C SER A 87 4.41 15.14 8.12
N ARG A 88 3.69 14.24 8.79
CA ARG A 88 3.26 14.34 10.19
C ARG A 88 4.06 13.50 11.18
N LEU A 89 5.13 12.85 10.72
CA LEU A 89 6.05 12.00 11.52
C LEU A 89 7.35 12.74 11.82
#